data_AF-A0A7C3QLM8-F1
#
_entry.id   AF-A0A7C3QLM8-F1
#
_cell.length_a   1.000
_cell.length_b   1.000
_cell.length_c   1.000
_cell.angle_alpha   90.00
_cell.angle_beta   90.00
_cell.angle_gamma   90.00
#
_symmetry.space_group_name_H-M   'P 1'
#
loop_
_entity.id
_entity.type
_entity.pdbx_description
1 polymer ?
#
loop_
_entity_poly.entity_id
_entity_poly.type
_entity_poly.pdbx_seq_one_letter_code
_entity_poly.pdbx_strand_id
1 'polypeptide(L)' 'TLREKNNGDCVFYDRAAGCTIYPVRPRQCRSWPFWDSNLASPQTWQDTCAVCPGSGRGELIPVEEISKRLKLIRI' A
#
# COMPACT_ATOMS: atom_id res chain seq x y z
N THR A 1 2.75 10.21 -13.18
CA THR A 1 3.24 10.51 -11.81
C THR A 1 2.06 10.85 -10.93
N LEU A 2 2.02 10.35 -9.68
CA LEU A 2 0.99 10.74 -8.71
C LEU A 2 1.15 12.23 -8.39
N ARG A 3 0.04 12.97 -8.30
CA ARG A 3 0.04 14.38 -7.90
C ARG A 3 -0.45 14.50 -6.46
N GLU A 4 0.18 15.38 -5.71
CA GLU A 4 -0.14 15.67 -4.32
C GLU A 4 -0.80 17.04 -4.21
N LYS A 5 -1.62 17.20 -3.17
CA LYS A 5 -2.16 18.49 -2.73
C LYS A 5 -1.10 19.23 -1.92
N ASN A 6 -1.33 20.51 -1.63
CA ASN A 6 -0.39 21.34 -0.85
C ASN A 6 -0.08 20.80 0.56
N ASN A 7 -0.92 19.91 1.09
CA ASN A 7 -0.76 19.30 2.41
C ASN A 7 -0.12 17.90 2.37
N GLY A 8 0.38 17.46 1.20
CA GLY A 8 0.98 16.13 1.02
C GLY A 8 -0.04 15.00 0.79
N ASP A 9 -1.34 15.26 0.84
CA ASP A 9 -2.34 14.25 0.54
C ASP A 9 -2.31 13.92 -0.97
N CYS A 10 -2.49 12.64 -1.30
CA CYS A 10 -2.76 12.22 -2.68
C CYS A 10 -3.96 13.01 -3.24
N VAL A 11 -3.92 13.43 -4.52
CA VAL A 11 -5.00 14.20 -5.15
C VAL A 11 -6.37 13.51 -5.09
N PHE A 12 -6.40 12.17 -5.03
CA PHE A 12 -7.62 11.37 -4.90
C PHE A 12 -8.02 11.04 -3.45
N TYR A 13 -7.31 11.56 -2.46
CA TYR A 13 -7.64 11.35 -1.05
C TYR A 13 -8.52 12.49 -0.53
N ASP A 14 -9.70 12.13 -0.05
CA ASP A 14 -10.58 13.00 0.71
C ASP A 14 -10.49 12.64 2.20
N ARG A 15 -10.44 13.64 3.09
CA ARG A 15 -10.23 13.37 4.52
C ARG A 15 -11.47 12.81 5.22
N ALA A 16 -12.67 13.05 4.69
CA ALA A 16 -13.92 12.53 5.23
C ALA A 16 -14.29 11.16 4.62
N ALA A 17 -14.01 10.98 3.32
CA ALA A 17 -14.41 9.79 2.56
C ALA A 17 -13.27 8.80 2.26
N GLY A 18 -12.01 9.17 2.49
CA GLY A 18 -10.84 8.37 2.13
C GLY A 18 -10.50 8.45 0.64
N CYS A 19 -10.00 7.35 0.06
CA CYS A 19 -9.63 7.32 -1.36
C CYS A 19 -10.86 7.31 -2.27
N THR A 20 -11.08 8.38 -3.05
CA THR A 20 -12.27 8.54 -3.91
C THR A 20 -12.26 7.63 -5.14
N ILE A 21 -11.11 7.04 -5.48
CA ILE A 21 -10.94 6.11 -6.60
C ILE A 21 -10.65 4.67 -6.15
N TYR A 22 -11.07 4.30 -4.92
CA TYR A 22 -10.74 3.01 -4.30
C TYR A 22 -10.91 1.77 -5.23
N PRO A 23 -12.01 1.65 -6.02
CA PRO A 23 -12.22 0.49 -6.90
C PRO A 23 -11.22 0.40 -8.06
N VAL A 24 -10.72 1.55 -8.53
CA VAL A 24 -9.82 1.66 -9.69
C VAL A 24 -8.41 2.08 -9.28
N ARG A 25 -8.03 1.82 -8.02
CA ARG A 25 -6.70 2.16 -7.50
C ARG A 25 -5.59 1.65 -8.41
N PRO A 26 -4.53 2.46 -8.61
CA PRO A 26 -3.38 2.05 -9.41
C PRO A 26 -2.70 0.84 -8.77
N ARG A 27 -1.92 0.11 -9.58
CA ARG A 27 -1.26 -1.13 -9.16
C ARG A 27 -0.44 -0.96 -7.88
N GLN A 28 0.29 0.15 -7.75
CA GLN A 28 1.08 0.49 -6.56
C GLN A 28 0.24 0.58 -5.28
N CYS A 29 -0.93 1.25 -5.32
CA CYS A 29 -1.81 1.36 -4.16
C CYS A 29 -2.52 0.05 -3.81
N ARG A 30 -2.73 -0.85 -4.77
CA ARG A 30 -3.34 -2.17 -4.53
C ARG A 30 -2.38 -3.18 -3.91
N SER A 31 -1.09 -3.02 -4.15
CA SER A 31 -0.06 -3.92 -3.65
C SER A 31 0.55 -3.48 -2.33
N TRP A 32 0.31 -2.23 -1.88
CA TRP A 32 0.67 -1.81 -0.52
C TRP A 32 -0.06 -2.68 0.53
N PRO A 33 0.59 -3.09 1.64
CA PRO A 33 1.96 -2.76 2.06
C PRO A 33 3.01 -3.77 1.59
N PHE A 34 2.66 -4.74 0.74
CA PHE A 34 3.52 -5.86 0.34
C PHE A 34 4.54 -5.51 -0.74
N TRP A 35 5.05 -4.29 -0.78
CA TRP A 35 6.12 -3.95 -1.73
C TRP A 35 7.40 -4.69 -1.34
N ASP A 36 8.23 -5.03 -2.33
CA ASP A 36 9.49 -5.75 -2.10
C ASP A 36 10.38 -5.04 -1.07
N SER A 37 10.41 -3.71 -1.09
CA SER A 37 11.14 -2.89 -0.12
C SER A 37 10.67 -3.13 1.32
N ASN A 38 9.36 -3.27 1.53
CA ASN A 38 8.78 -3.43 2.85
C ASN A 38 8.94 -4.86 3.38
N LEU A 39 9.10 -5.82 2.46
CA LEU A 39 9.27 -7.24 2.77
C LEU A 39 10.74 -7.70 2.76
N ALA A 40 11.68 -6.77 2.57
CA ALA A 40 13.11 -7.09 2.45
C ALA A 40 13.71 -7.74 3.72
N SER A 41 13.18 -7.41 4.90
CA SER A 41 13.58 -8.02 6.17
C SER A 41 12.47 -7.91 7.22
N PRO A 42 12.50 -8.72 8.29
CA PRO A 42 11.58 -8.59 9.41
C PRO A 42 11.60 -7.19 10.04
N GLN A 43 12.77 -6.55 10.12
CA GLN A 43 12.91 -5.19 10.64
C GLN A 43 12.19 -4.18 9.74
N THR A 44 12.42 -4.25 8.42
CA THR A 44 11.78 -3.33 7.46
C THR A 44 10.26 -3.47 7.46
N TRP A 45 9.76 -4.68 7.68
CA TRP A 45 8.32 -4.91 7.87
C TRP A 45 7.79 -4.26 9.16
N GLN A 46 8.52 -4.38 10.28
CA GLN A 46 8.16 -3.73 11.54
C GLN A 46 8.15 -2.20 11.40
N ASP A 47 9.16 -1.62 10.73
CA ASP A 47 9.23 -0.18 10.47
C ASP A 47 8.03 0.28 9.61
N THR A 48 7.65 -0.51 8.60
CA THR A 48 6.45 -0.27 7.77
C THR A 48 5.17 -0.28 8.62
N CYS A 49 5.06 -1.21 9.58
CA CYS A 49 3.93 -1.28 10.50
C CYS A 49 3.89 -0.12 11.50
N ALA A 50 5.04 0.45 11.86
CA ALA A 50 5.12 1.61 12.74
C ALA A 50 4.60 2.89 12.07
N VAL A 51 4.82 3.05 10.77
CA VAL A 51 4.39 4.25 10.01
C VAL A 51 3.00 4.13 9.41
N CYS A 52 2.59 2.92 9.01
CA CYS A 52 1.30 2.69 8.37
C CYS A 52 0.38 1.92 9.32
N PRO A 53 -0.65 2.56 9.92
CA PRO A 53 -1.49 1.93 10.94
C PRO A 53 -2.32 0.75 10.42
N GLY A 54 -2.48 0.63 9.10
CA GLY A 54 -3.16 -0.50 8.46
C GLY A 54 -2.25 -1.71 8.19
N SER A 55 -0.93 -1.54 8.22
CA SER A 55 0.01 -2.63 8.00
C SER A 55 0.07 -3.55 9.22
N GLY A 56 0.13 -4.86 8.99
CA GLY A 56 0.12 -5.86 10.06
C GLY A 56 -1.24 -6.03 10.77
N ARG A 57 -2.32 -5.45 10.23
CA ARG A 57 -3.69 -5.61 10.73
C ARG A 57 -4.58 -6.30 9.71
N GLY A 58 -5.69 -6.86 10.19
CA GLY A 58 -6.70 -7.51 9.36
C GLY A 58 -6.47 -9.01 9.18
N GLU A 59 -7.03 -9.55 8.10
CA GLU A 59 -6.96 -10.97 7.80
C GLU A 59 -5.56 -11.40 7.35
N LEU A 60 -5.20 -12.64 7.69
CA LEU A 60 -3.98 -13.25 7.22
C LEU A 60 -4.07 -13.53 5.72
N ILE A 61 -3.16 -12.95 4.94
CA ILE A 61 -3.09 -13.15 3.49
C ILE A 61 -2.02 -14.20 3.20
N PRO A 62 -2.35 -15.30 2.48
CA PRO A 62 -1.37 -16.33 2.11
C PRO A 62 -0.24 -15.78 1.24
N VAL A 63 0.94 -16.39 1.34
CA VAL A 63 2.15 -15.97 0.60
C VAL A 63 1.96 -16.03 -0.91
N GLU A 64 1.13 -16.96 -1.40
CA GLU A 64 0.81 -17.12 -2.82
C GLU A 64 0.05 -15.89 -3.35
N GLU A 65 -0.86 -15.36 -2.55
CA GLU A 65 -1.64 -14.17 -2.88
C GLU A 65 -0.76 -12.92 -2.82
N ILE A 66 0.11 -12.80 -1.82
CA ILE A 66 1.11 -11.74 -1.73
C ILE A 66 2.01 -11.73 -2.98
N SER A 67 2.49 -12.91 -3.37
CA SER A 67 3.33 -13.10 -4.56
C SER A 67 2.62 -12.69 -5.86
N LYS A 68 1.32 -12.95 -5.98
CA LYS A 68 0.50 -12.48 -7.13
C LYS A 68 0.42 -10.96 -7.18
N ARG A 69 0.21 -10.29 -6.04
CA ARG A 69 0.11 -8.83 -5.95
C ARG A 69 1.42 -8.14 -6.34
N LEU A 70 2.56 -8.71 -5.93
CA LEU A 70 3.89 -8.21 -6.28
C LEU A 70 4.18 -8.26 -7.79
N LYS A 71 3.77 -9.33 -8.46
CA LYS A 71 3.91 -9.46 -9.93
C LYS A 71 3.20 -8.37 -10.72
N LEU A 72 2.18 -7.71 -10.15
CA LEU A 72 1.49 -6.61 -10.82
C LEU A 72 2.33 -5.34 -10.92
N ILE A 73 3.31 -5.15 -10.02
CA ILE A 73 4.14 -3.94 -9.96
C ILE A 73 5.41 -4.06 -10.82
N ARG A 74 6.00 -5.26 -10.88
CA ARG A 74 7.21 -5.54 -11.67
C ARG A 74 6.86 -5.50 -13.17
N ILE A 75 7.18 -4.39 -13.84
CA ILE A 75 7.10 -4.19 -15.29
C ILE A 75 8.53 -4.18 -15.83
#